data_AF-A0NNQ4-F1
#
_entry.id   AF-A0NNQ4-F1
#
_cell.length_a   1.000
_cell.length_b   1.000
_cell.length_c   1.000
_cell.angle_alpha   90.00
_cell.angle_beta   90.00
_cell.angle_gamma   90.00
#
_symmetry.space_group_name_H-M   'P 1'
#
loop_
_entity.id
_entity.type
_entity.pdbx_description
1 polymer ?
#
loop_
_entity_poly.entity_id
_entity_poly.type
_entity_poly.pdbx_seq_one_letter_code
_entity_poly.pdbx_strand_id
1 'polypeptide(L)'
;MAHADKLEKAISAGAHLAKTDSIPVVFVAVTSNTPSALAHTPDEFREKLAAFAAAEGQKHGIEASGHAEFSHDPAIDLEHAILKAVHETGADLVVMATHIPNVPDHFWPSNGGRVASHADVSVFLVR
;
A
#
# COMPACT_ATOMS: atom_id res chain seq x y z
N MET A 1 -5.38 2.17 8.03
CA MET A 1 -5.94 0.83 8.30
C MET A 1 -7.45 0.74 8.30
N ALA A 2 -8.21 1.84 8.47
CA ALA A 2 -9.68 1.80 8.58
C ALA A 2 -10.45 1.21 7.36
N HIS A 3 -9.75 0.81 6.30
CA HIS A 3 -10.31 0.17 5.10
C HIS A 3 -9.55 -1.11 4.70
N ALA A 4 -8.75 -1.70 5.59
CA ALA A 4 -7.99 -2.91 5.30
C ALA A 4 -8.89 -4.07 4.85
N ASP A 5 -10.06 -4.24 5.48
CA ASP A 5 -11.05 -5.26 5.11
C ASP A 5 -11.55 -5.11 3.67
N LYS A 6 -11.52 -3.88 3.14
CA LYS A 6 -11.92 -3.57 1.76
C LYS A 6 -10.79 -3.78 0.75
N LEU A 7 -9.55 -3.96 1.23
CA LEU A 7 -8.37 -4.26 0.43
C LEU A 7 -8.05 -5.75 0.38
N GLU A 8 -8.80 -6.59 1.10
CA GLU A 8 -8.58 -8.03 1.26
C GLU A 8 -8.36 -8.74 -0.09
N LYS A 9 -9.10 -8.39 -1.15
CA LYS A 9 -8.89 -8.97 -2.48
C LYS A 9 -7.50 -8.68 -3.04
N ALA A 10 -7.04 -7.44 -2.94
CA ALA A 10 -5.73 -7.03 -3.46
C ALA A 10 -4.61 -7.64 -2.61
N ILE A 11 -4.78 -7.64 -1.28
CA ILE A 11 -3.85 -8.26 -0.33
C ILE A 11 -3.73 -9.76 -0.61
N SER A 12 -4.87 -10.47 -0.71
CA SER A 12 -4.88 -11.90 -0.99
C SER A 12 -4.27 -12.23 -2.36
N ALA A 13 -4.47 -11.40 -3.38
CA ALA A 13 -3.87 -11.59 -4.70
C ALA A 13 -2.34 -11.42 -4.65
N GLY A 14 -1.86 -10.34 -4.02
CA GLY A 14 -0.43 -10.10 -3.84
C GLY A 14 0.23 -11.18 -2.99
N ALA A 15 -0.41 -11.59 -1.90
CA ALA A 15 0.07 -12.67 -1.04
C ALA A 15 0.11 -14.02 -1.75
N HIS A 16 -0.85 -14.32 -2.63
CA HIS A 16 -0.85 -15.56 -3.40
C HIS A 16 0.32 -15.62 -4.40
N LEU A 17 0.58 -14.51 -5.11
CA LEU A 17 1.76 -14.39 -5.98
C LEU A 17 3.04 -14.55 -5.17
N ALA A 18 3.16 -13.80 -4.07
CA ALA A 18 4.33 -13.83 -3.21
C ALA A 18 4.64 -15.21 -2.65
N LYS A 19 3.62 -15.94 -2.22
CA LYS A 19 3.75 -17.29 -1.69
C LYS A 19 4.19 -18.30 -2.76
N THR A 20 3.71 -18.14 -3.99
CA THR A 20 4.01 -19.05 -5.10
C THR A 20 5.48 -18.93 -5.49
N ASP A 21 5.99 -17.70 -5.54
CA ASP A 21 7.36 -17.40 -5.98
C ASP A 21 8.35 -17.22 -4.81
N SER A 22 7.88 -17.37 -3.56
CA SER A 22 8.67 -17.17 -2.33
C SER A 22 9.38 -15.81 -2.27
N ILE A 23 8.68 -14.76 -2.68
CA ILE A 23 9.17 -13.38 -2.68
C ILE A 23 8.58 -12.58 -1.49
N PRO A 24 9.31 -11.59 -0.96
CA PRO A 24 8.81 -10.75 0.12
C PRO A 24 7.76 -9.75 -0.38
N VAL A 25 6.85 -9.35 0.50
CA VAL A 25 5.84 -8.31 0.24
C VAL A 25 6.12 -7.07 1.07
N VAL A 26 6.09 -5.90 0.41
CA VAL A 26 6.16 -4.60 1.10
C VAL A 26 4.79 -3.94 1.07
N PHE A 27 4.19 -3.77 2.24
CA PHE A 27 2.95 -3.01 2.40
C PHE A 27 3.26 -1.52 2.46
N VAL A 28 2.96 -0.82 1.37
CA VAL A 28 3.14 0.63 1.27
C VAL A 28 1.89 1.35 1.76
N ALA A 29 2.06 2.35 2.63
CA ALA A 29 1.00 3.27 3.01
C ALA A 29 1.47 4.72 2.87
N VAL A 30 0.70 5.52 2.15
CA VAL A 30 0.94 6.97 1.99
C VAL A 30 0.03 7.72 2.95
N THR A 31 0.60 8.59 3.78
CA THR A 31 -0.13 9.40 4.75
C THR A 31 0.48 10.79 4.87
N SER A 32 -0.23 11.72 5.53
CA SER A 32 0.34 13.01 5.88
C SER A 32 1.15 12.94 7.18
N ASN A 33 2.09 13.86 7.34
CA ASN A 33 2.87 14.02 8.59
C ASN A 33 2.07 14.70 9.73
N THR A 34 0.79 15.00 9.50
CA THR A 34 -0.08 15.62 10.49
C THR A 34 -0.64 14.57 11.46
N PRO A 35 -0.80 14.89 12.76
CA PRO A 35 -1.46 14.00 13.70
C PRO A 35 -2.82 13.56 13.17
N SER A 36 -3.10 12.26 13.20
CA SER A 36 -4.34 11.67 12.71
C SER A 36 -4.93 10.72 13.75
N ALA A 37 -6.18 10.30 13.55
CA ALA A 37 -6.81 9.28 14.40
C ALA A 37 -6.07 7.92 14.33
N LEU A 38 -5.24 7.69 13.29
CA LEU A 38 -4.45 6.47 13.13
C LEU A 38 -3.13 6.52 13.89
N ALA A 39 -2.50 7.68 14.03
CA ALA A 39 -1.24 7.87 14.76
C ALA A 39 -1.00 9.35 15.09
N HIS A 40 -0.47 9.62 16.27
CA HIS A 40 -0.13 10.98 16.71
C HIS A 40 1.25 11.42 16.23
N THR A 41 2.12 10.47 15.88
CA THR A 41 3.46 10.72 15.34
C THR A 41 3.73 9.85 14.09
N PRO A 42 4.68 10.26 13.22
CA PRO A 42 5.13 9.42 12.10
C PRO A 42 5.69 8.06 12.54
N ASP A 43 6.39 8.00 13.67
CA ASP A 43 6.98 6.76 14.18
C ASP A 43 5.90 5.77 14.64
N GLU A 44 4.86 6.25 15.34
CA GLU A 44 3.70 5.43 15.69
C GLU A 44 3.00 4.86 14.45
N PHE A 45 2.93 5.64 13.36
CA PHE A 45 2.35 5.16 12.11
C PHE A 45 3.21 4.05 11.48
N ARG A 46 4.54 4.22 11.47
CA ARG A 46 5.49 3.20 10.98
C ARG A 46 5.36 1.90 11.79
N GLU A 47 5.32 1.99 13.11
CA GLU A 47 5.15 0.82 13.99
C GLU A 47 3.83 0.10 13.74
N LYS A 48 2.73 0.85 13.62
CA LYS A 48 1.41 0.28 13.30
C LYS A 48 1.43 -0.40 11.93
N LEU A 49 2.00 0.24 10.92
CA LEU A 49 2.11 -0.35 9.58
C LEU A 49 2.96 -1.63 9.58
N ALA A 50 4.09 -1.64 10.30
CA ALA A 50 4.93 -2.82 10.46
C ALA A 50 4.18 -3.96 11.16
N ALA A 51 3.40 -3.65 12.21
CA ALA A 51 2.57 -4.64 12.90
C ALA A 51 1.47 -5.21 11.98
N PHE A 52 0.85 -4.36 11.16
CA PHE A 52 -0.12 -4.79 10.16
C PHE A 52 0.51 -5.71 9.11
N ALA A 53 1.66 -5.32 8.55
CA ALA A 53 2.39 -6.13 7.59
C ALA A 53 2.78 -7.50 8.17
N ALA A 54 3.28 -7.53 9.41
CA ALA A 54 3.61 -8.77 10.10
C ALA A 54 2.39 -9.68 10.32
N ALA A 55 1.23 -9.10 10.67
CA ALA A 55 -0.01 -9.86 10.83
C ALA A 55 -0.49 -10.47 9.51
N GLU A 56 -0.47 -9.71 8.41
CA GLU A 56 -0.81 -10.24 7.07
C GLU A 56 0.23 -11.29 6.60
N GLY A 57 1.51 -11.07 6.89
CA GLY A 57 2.58 -12.04 6.64
C GLY A 57 2.31 -13.38 7.33
N GLN A 58 1.94 -13.36 8.61
CA GLN A 58 1.57 -14.55 9.36
C GLN A 58 0.30 -15.22 8.82
N LYS A 59 -0.73 -14.43 8.52
CA LYS A 59 -2.02 -14.91 8.00
C LYS A 59 -1.87 -15.63 6.66
N HIS A 60 -1.02 -15.12 5.77
CA HIS A 60 -0.83 -15.68 4.43
C HIS A 60 0.36 -16.64 4.32
N GLY A 61 1.27 -16.62 5.30
CA GLY A 61 2.49 -17.42 5.31
C GLY A 61 3.54 -16.89 4.33
N ILE A 62 3.77 -15.57 4.36
CA ILE A 62 4.72 -14.85 3.52
C ILE A 62 5.61 -13.94 4.38
N GLU A 63 6.79 -13.59 3.86
CA GLU A 63 7.59 -12.52 4.44
C GLU A 63 6.97 -11.17 4.08
N ALA A 64 6.73 -10.33 5.09
CA ALA A 64 6.06 -9.06 4.91
C ALA A 64 6.68 -7.94 5.77
N SER A 65 6.81 -6.75 5.18
CA SER A 65 7.30 -5.54 5.85
C SER A 65 6.43 -4.33 5.50
N GLY A 66 6.54 -3.26 6.29
CA GLY A 66 5.78 -2.03 6.10
C GLY A 66 6.68 -0.88 5.63
N HIS A 67 6.25 -0.12 4.62
CA HIS A 67 6.92 1.10 4.15
C HIS A 67 5.94 2.28 4.19
N ALA A 68 6.19 3.23 5.09
CA ALA A 68 5.38 4.43 5.22
C ALA A 68 5.99 5.59 4.43
N GLU A 69 5.21 6.15 3.51
CA GLU A 69 5.53 7.37 2.79
C GLU A 69 4.73 8.55 3.33
N PHE A 70 5.42 9.65 3.57
CA PHE A 70 4.83 10.85 4.15
C PHE A 70 4.79 11.96 3.11
N SER A 71 3.59 12.40 2.76
CA SER A 71 3.34 13.49 1.80
C SER A 71 2.71 14.70 2.50
N HIS A 72 2.88 15.88 1.92
CA HIS A 72 2.18 17.07 2.37
C HIS A 72 0.68 17.00 2.05
N ASP A 73 0.32 16.55 0.84
CA ASP A 73 -1.05 16.29 0.40
C ASP A 73 -1.17 14.90 -0.23
N PRO A 74 -1.46 13.85 0.56
CA PRO A 74 -1.55 12.48 0.08
C PRO A 74 -2.60 12.26 -1.01
N ALA A 75 -3.63 13.10 -1.10
CA ALA A 75 -4.68 12.94 -2.12
C ALA A 75 -4.15 13.32 -3.52
N ILE A 76 -3.28 14.33 -3.57
CA ILE A 76 -2.66 14.82 -4.81
C ILE A 76 -1.38 14.04 -5.12
N ASP A 77 -0.57 13.76 -4.10
CA ASP A 77 0.77 13.18 -4.26
C ASP A 77 0.79 11.65 -4.25
N LEU A 78 -0.37 10.97 -4.14
CA LEU A 78 -0.44 9.51 -3.97
C LEU A 78 0.38 8.77 -5.02
N GLU A 79 0.24 9.17 -6.28
CA GLU A 79 0.97 8.58 -7.39
C GLU A 79 2.49 8.72 -7.20
N HIS A 80 2.98 9.95 -7.01
CA HIS A 80 4.41 10.19 -6.83
C HIS A 80 4.96 9.46 -5.61
N ALA A 81 4.20 9.40 -4.53
CA ALA A 81 4.58 8.67 -3.32
C ALA A 81 4.65 7.15 -3.57
N ILE A 82 3.71 6.57 -4.33
CA ILE A 82 3.77 5.15 -4.71
C ILE A 82 4.98 4.89 -5.61
N LEU A 83 5.23 5.73 -6.63
CA LEU A 83 6.38 5.58 -7.51
C LEU A 83 7.70 5.69 -6.73
N LYS A 84 7.79 6.66 -5.82
CA LYS A 84 8.93 6.80 -4.90
C LYS A 84 9.12 5.56 -4.04
N ALA A 85 8.05 5.02 -3.45
CA ALA A 85 8.11 3.79 -2.68
C ALA A 85 8.62 2.62 -3.51
N VAL A 86 8.15 2.45 -4.74
CA VAL A 86 8.63 1.41 -5.66
C VAL A 86 10.15 1.47 -5.83
N HIS A 87 10.71 2.67 -6.06
CA HIS A 87 12.15 2.85 -6.19
C HIS A 87 12.90 2.60 -4.88
N GLU A 88 12.39 3.11 -3.75
CA GLU A 88 13.04 2.96 -2.44
C GLU A 88 13.05 1.51 -1.94
N THR A 89 11.99 0.75 -2.22
CA THR A 89 11.87 -0.65 -1.81
C THR A 89 12.50 -1.62 -2.82
N GLY A 90 12.76 -1.16 -4.05
CA GLY A 90 13.22 -1.99 -5.15
C GLY A 90 12.17 -3.00 -5.64
N ALA A 91 10.89 -2.68 -5.46
CA ALA A 91 9.81 -3.57 -5.90
C ALA A 91 9.72 -3.60 -7.42
N ASP A 92 9.43 -4.76 -8.00
CA ASP A 92 9.28 -4.98 -9.45
C ASP A 92 7.83 -5.27 -9.89
N LEU A 93 6.92 -5.37 -8.93
CA LEU A 93 5.49 -5.53 -9.10
C LEU A 93 4.72 -4.73 -8.05
N VAL A 94 3.76 -3.93 -8.51
CA VAL A 94 2.77 -3.28 -7.65
C VAL A 94 1.46 -4.03 -7.76
N VAL A 95 0.90 -4.47 -6.63
CA VAL A 95 -0.46 -5.02 -6.54
C VAL A 95 -1.33 -4.03 -5.78
N MET A 96 -2.39 -3.52 -6.41
CA MET A 96 -3.26 -2.55 -5.75
C MET A 96 -4.72 -2.64 -6.21
N ALA A 97 -5.64 -2.24 -5.34
CA ALA A 97 -7.05 -2.12 -5.68
C ALA A 97 -7.28 -0.93 -6.63
N THR A 98 -8.14 -1.13 -7.64
CA THR A 98 -8.56 -0.08 -8.59
C THR A 98 -9.40 1.01 -7.96
N HIS A 99 -10.22 0.64 -6.98
CA HIS A 99 -11.10 1.50 -6.21
C HIS A 99 -11.40 0.80 -4.88
N ILE A 100 -11.72 1.57 -3.84
CA ILE A 100 -12.22 1.02 -2.58
C ILE A 100 -13.71 1.36 -2.46
N PRO A 101 -14.62 0.37 -2.44
CA PRO A 101 -16.05 0.63 -2.32
C PRO A 101 -16.39 1.45 -1.07
N ASN A 102 -17.25 2.46 -1.22
CA ASN A 102 -17.68 3.36 -0.15
C ASN A 102 -16.53 4.17 0.51
N VAL A 103 -15.44 4.42 -0.22
CA VAL A 103 -14.45 5.44 0.14
C VAL A 103 -14.64 6.61 -0.82
N PRO A 104 -14.82 7.85 -0.34
CA PRO A 104 -15.00 8.99 -1.23
C PRO A 104 -13.79 9.15 -2.15
N ASP A 105 -14.03 9.54 -3.41
CA ASP A 105 -12.98 9.70 -4.44
C ASP A 105 -11.89 10.72 -4.03
N HIS A 106 -12.18 11.62 -3.09
CA HIS A 106 -11.17 12.53 -2.54
C HIS A 106 -10.13 11.81 -1.65
N PHE A 107 -10.51 10.71 -1.00
CA PHE A 107 -9.63 9.90 -0.15
C PHE A 107 -8.97 8.73 -0.90
N TRP A 108 -9.57 8.28 -1.99
CA TRP A 108 -8.99 7.28 -2.88
C TRP A 108 -9.34 7.63 -4.32
N PRO A 109 -8.68 8.65 -4.91
CA PRO A 109 -8.86 8.93 -6.32
C PRO A 109 -8.48 7.67 -7.09
N SER A 110 -9.09 7.42 -8.25
CA SER A 110 -8.83 6.23 -9.08
C SER A 110 -7.41 6.23 -9.69
N ASN A 111 -6.40 6.27 -8.84
CA ASN A 111 -4.99 6.50 -9.14
C ASN A 111 -4.33 5.25 -9.70
N GLY A 112 -4.97 4.08 -9.61
CA GLY A 112 -4.43 2.83 -10.15
C GLY A 112 -4.10 2.92 -11.64
N GLY A 113 -4.95 3.57 -12.45
CA GLY A 113 -4.67 3.78 -13.87
C GLY A 113 -3.48 4.71 -14.12
N ARG A 114 -3.28 5.70 -13.25
CA ARG A 114 -2.19 6.67 -13.37
C ARG A 114 -0.85 6.07 -12.95
N VAL A 115 -0.83 5.37 -11.81
CA VAL A 115 0.32 4.55 -11.38
C VAL A 115 0.70 3.55 -12.48
N ALA A 116 -0.27 2.84 -13.05
CA ALA A 116 0.00 1.90 -14.14
C ALA A 116 0.56 2.56 -15.43
N SER A 117 0.31 3.86 -15.63
CA SER A 117 0.80 4.59 -16.82
C SER A 117 2.20 5.17 -16.64
N HIS A 118 2.66 5.34 -15.40
CA HIS A 118 3.94 6.01 -15.09
C HIS A 118 4.91 5.16 -14.27
N ALA A 119 4.49 3.98 -13.79
CA ALA A 119 5.39 3.05 -13.12
C ALA A 119 6.37 2.42 -14.11
N ASP A 120 7.64 2.36 -13.72
CA ASP A 120 8.68 1.63 -14.44
C ASP A 120 8.57 0.10 -14.25
N VAL A 121 7.57 -0.35 -13.49
CA VAL A 121 7.38 -1.74 -13.06
C VAL A 121 5.97 -2.23 -13.40
N SER A 122 5.76 -3.55 -13.33
CA SER A 122 4.43 -4.11 -13.61
C SER A 122 3.42 -3.65 -12.54
N VAL A 123 2.20 -3.33 -12.98
CA VAL A 123 1.11 -2.94 -12.07
C VAL A 123 -0.08 -3.86 -12.27
N PHE A 124 -0.42 -4.62 -11.22
CA PHE A 124 -1.56 -5.52 -11.20
C PHE A 124 -2.74 -4.88 -10.44
N LEU A 125 -3.72 -4.43 -11.23
CA LEU A 125 -4.91 -3.74 -10.74
C LEU A 125 -6.05 -4.71 -10.43
N VAL A 126 -6.43 -4.77 -9.16
CA VAL A 126 -7.45 -5.71 -8.63
C VAL A 126 -8.83 -5.04 -8.49
N ARG A 127 -9.91 -5.77 -8.80
CA ARG A 127 -11.32 -5.31 -8.75
C ARG A 127 -12.16 -6.13 -7.75
#